data_AF-A0A554JFF1-F1
#
_entry.id   AF-A0A554JFF1-F1
#
_cell.length_a   1.000
_cell.length_b   1.000
_cell.length_c   1.000
_cell.angle_alpha   90.00
_cell.angle_beta   90.00
_cell.angle_gamma   90.00
#
_symmetry.space_group_name_H-M   'P 1'
#
loop_
_entity.id
_entity.type
_entity.pdbx_description
1 polymer ?
#
loop_
_entity_poly.entity_id
_entity_poly.type
_entity_poly.pdbx_seq_one_letter_code
_entity_poly.pdbx_strand_id
1 'polypeptide(L)'
;MAKAKVQRRLVLLDAHAIIHRAYHALPDFSSSRGEPTGALYGLSAMLIRIIADLKPDYMAAAFDLPKPTYRHEAYKEYKAGRAKADDALVTQLQRSRDVFAAFGIPIYDKEGFEADDIIGTIVEKLQATSYKLQPEVIIASGDMDTLQLVDDRRVRVFTLKKGITDTVMYDEEAVKKRFGFAPELLPDFKGLKGDPSDNIKGIKGIGEKTATTLIQTFGTIEEMYKALKKDRGAFLKAGISERVVGLLEAGKEEAEFSKLLGTIRLDAPIDFSLPERLWRETADLAKAEALFAELEFRTLPERLRAALGKGIGNRESGIENEKKKSKNEKMEKLQATSYKLQASVPSPSQPSFNDALQTAAISPEELSETAVALWLVNSNLTDPKLDDILGFARTRDFKKAREIVLKELRKRNLIQVFDMIEKPLVPVVRRMNEKGVAIDVSYLKKLSKEYHTELAKREKAIWKLAGEEFNVASPKQLGVILFSKLGLKAKNQKKTAGGALSTKESELEKMRELHPIIGSILEYREFAKLLTTYIDTIPGMVDETGRLHANFLQAGTTTGRMGSEKPNLQNIPNHTELGKRIRH
;
A
#
# COMPACT_ATOMS: atom_id res chain seq x y z
N MET A 1 18.89 -38.24 8.14
CA MET A 1 17.92 -37.21 7.70
C MET A 1 18.54 -35.84 7.92
N ALA A 2 18.81 -35.09 6.85
CA ALA A 2 19.32 -33.73 6.97
C ALA A 2 18.24 -32.84 7.63
N LYS A 3 18.57 -32.20 8.76
CA LYS A 3 17.70 -31.19 9.37
C LYS A 3 17.41 -30.12 8.30
N ALA A 4 16.14 -29.88 7.98
CA ALA A 4 15.73 -28.78 7.13
C ALA A 4 16.31 -27.47 7.70
N LYS A 5 17.23 -26.85 6.96
CA LYS A 5 17.92 -25.63 7.38
C LYS A 5 16.92 -24.47 7.41
N VAL A 6 16.81 -23.80 8.55
CA VAL A 6 15.98 -22.60 8.69
C VAL A 6 16.69 -21.45 7.98
N GLN A 7 16.17 -21.03 6.83
CA GLN A 7 16.62 -19.81 6.16
C GLN A 7 16.21 -18.61 7.01
N ARG A 8 17.20 -17.81 7.43
CA ARG A 8 16.98 -16.60 8.24
C ARG A 8 16.51 -15.45 7.36
N ARG A 9 15.84 -14.45 7.94
CA ARG A 9 15.34 -13.28 7.22
C ARG A 9 15.83 -11.97 7.82
N LEU A 10 16.46 -11.15 6.98
CA LEU A 10 16.84 -9.77 7.27
C LEU A 10 15.84 -8.82 6.61
N VAL A 11 15.28 -7.89 7.40
CA VAL A 11 14.48 -6.79 6.86
C VAL A 11 15.26 -5.49 6.92
N LEU A 12 15.49 -4.87 5.77
CA LEU A 12 16.12 -3.55 5.64
C LEU A 12 15.05 -2.50 5.46
N LEU A 13 15.05 -1.46 6.28
CA LEU A 13 14.03 -0.42 6.30
C LEU A 13 14.59 0.87 5.70
N ASP A 14 13.95 1.35 4.64
CA ASP A 14 14.18 2.70 4.14
C ASP A 14 13.39 3.69 5.02
N ALA A 15 14.06 4.26 6.02
CA ALA A 15 13.38 5.04 7.04
C ALA A 15 12.72 6.29 6.45
N HIS A 16 13.42 7.00 5.55
CA HIS A 16 12.90 8.23 4.97
C HIS A 16 11.70 7.95 4.07
N ALA A 17 11.76 6.96 3.18
CA ALA A 17 10.63 6.63 2.32
C ALA A 17 9.39 6.22 3.13
N ILE A 18 9.59 5.44 4.21
CA ILE A 18 8.51 5.01 5.11
C ILE A 18 7.89 6.20 5.85
N ILE A 19 8.69 7.08 6.43
CA ILE A 19 8.23 8.21 7.25
C ILE A 19 7.54 9.26 6.38
N HIS A 20 8.10 9.62 5.22
CA HIS A 20 7.45 10.53 4.27
C HIS A 20 6.08 10.01 3.83
N ARG A 21 6.00 8.71 3.53
CA ARG A 21 4.74 8.07 3.15
C ARG A 21 3.73 8.12 4.28
N ALA A 22 4.15 7.82 5.52
CA ALA A 22 3.29 7.89 6.69
C ALA A 22 2.75 9.31 6.91
N TYR A 23 3.62 10.32 6.82
CA TYR A 23 3.28 11.73 6.99
C TYR A 23 2.22 12.21 5.99
N HIS A 24 2.34 11.84 4.71
CA HIS A 24 1.37 12.28 3.69
C HIS A 24 0.09 11.44 3.63
N ALA A 25 0.09 10.22 4.17
CA ALA A 25 -1.06 9.32 4.14
C ALA A 25 -1.98 9.48 5.36
N LEU A 26 -1.45 9.91 6.50
CA LEU A 26 -2.21 10.07 7.73
C LEU A 26 -2.61 11.54 7.95
N PRO A 27 -3.73 11.80 8.63
CA PRO A 27 -4.10 13.15 9.03
C PRO A 27 -3.13 13.68 10.11
N ASP A 28 -3.12 15.01 10.28
CA ASP A 28 -2.27 15.68 11.27
C ASP A 28 -2.69 15.29 12.69
N PHE A 29 -1.86 14.48 13.34
CA PHE A 29 -2.01 14.12 14.76
C PHE A 29 -0.99 14.87 15.61
N SER A 30 -1.41 15.29 16.79
CA SER A 30 -0.55 15.85 17.82
C SER A 30 -0.82 15.19 19.17
N SER A 31 0.23 15.03 19.99
CA SER A 31 0.08 14.63 21.39
C SER A 31 -0.57 15.76 22.22
N SER A 32 -0.95 15.48 23.46
CA SER A 32 -1.44 16.49 24.40
C SER A 32 -0.45 17.64 24.67
N ARG A 33 0.84 17.42 24.36
CA ARG A 33 1.92 18.42 24.47
C ARG A 33 2.11 19.23 23.18
N GLY A 34 1.30 19.00 22.15
CA GLY A 34 1.41 19.67 20.85
C GLY A 34 2.49 19.11 19.92
N GLU A 35 3.17 18.03 20.29
CA GLU A 35 4.18 17.36 19.44
C GLU A 35 3.47 16.65 18.27
N PRO A 36 3.87 16.86 17.00
CA PRO A 36 3.29 16.16 15.87
C PRO A 36 3.72 14.68 15.88
N THR A 37 2.76 13.75 15.78
CA THR A 37 3.02 12.31 15.94
C THR A 37 2.48 11.42 14.81
N GLY A 38 1.85 12.01 13.80
CA GLY A 38 1.22 11.28 12.69
C GLY A 38 2.16 10.32 11.95
N ALA A 39 3.33 10.81 11.54
CA ALA A 39 4.33 10.00 10.84
C ALA A 39 4.94 8.93 11.75
N LEU A 40 5.14 9.24 13.03
CA LEU A 40 5.65 8.29 14.04
C LEU A 40 4.67 7.15 14.31
N TYR A 41 3.37 7.46 14.34
CA TYR A 41 2.32 6.45 14.44
C TYR A 41 2.33 5.54 13.20
N GLY A 42 2.42 6.12 12.01
CA GLY A 42 2.47 5.37 10.76
C GLY A 42 3.71 4.47 10.65
N LEU A 43 4.88 4.98 11.04
CA LEU A 43 6.12 4.20 11.13
C LEU A 43 5.95 3.02 12.11
N SER A 44 5.48 3.29 13.32
CA SER A 44 5.28 2.26 14.36
C SER A 44 4.28 1.19 13.92
N ALA A 45 3.17 1.61 13.29
CA ALA A 45 2.18 0.70 12.72
C ALA A 45 2.77 -0.17 11.59
N MET A 46 3.65 0.40 10.76
CA MET A 46 4.35 -0.34 9.71
C MET A 46 5.34 -1.35 10.29
N LEU A 47 6.13 -0.97 11.30
CA LEU A 47 7.06 -1.88 11.97
C LEU A 47 6.31 -3.08 12.57
N ILE A 48 5.22 -2.85 13.28
CA ILE A 48 4.36 -3.92 13.84
C ILE A 48 3.87 -4.86 12.73
N ARG A 49 3.49 -4.31 11.58
CA ARG A 49 3.06 -5.10 10.43
C ARG A 49 4.19 -5.93 9.85
N ILE A 50 5.35 -5.33 9.60
CA ILE A 50 6.55 -6.03 9.15
C ILE A 50 6.90 -7.19 10.09
N ILE A 51 6.81 -6.96 11.40
CA ILE A 51 7.06 -7.99 12.41
C ILE A 51 6.05 -9.14 12.31
N ALA A 52 4.77 -8.84 12.06
CA ALA A 52 3.70 -9.81 11.96
C ALA A 52 3.75 -10.62 10.64
N ASP A 53 3.90 -9.93 9.51
CA ASP A 53 3.79 -10.50 8.17
C ASP A 53 5.11 -11.15 7.75
N LEU A 54 6.21 -10.44 7.93
CA LEU A 54 7.54 -10.87 7.46
C LEU A 54 8.30 -11.65 8.51
N LYS A 55 7.92 -11.64 9.79
CA LYS A 55 8.59 -12.41 10.86
C LYS A 55 10.13 -12.35 10.79
N PRO A 56 10.75 -11.15 10.86
CA PRO A 56 12.19 -10.99 10.72
C PRO A 56 12.97 -11.72 11.81
N ASP A 57 14.14 -12.23 11.43
CA ASP A 57 15.21 -12.67 12.33
C ASP A 57 16.19 -11.52 12.63
N TYR A 58 16.43 -10.66 11.62
CA TYR A 58 17.27 -9.48 11.71
C TYR A 58 16.52 -8.27 11.13
N MET A 59 16.82 -7.09 11.65
CA MET A 59 16.29 -5.82 11.15
C MET A 59 17.39 -4.77 11.18
N ALA A 60 17.38 -3.86 10.20
CA ALA A 60 18.21 -2.65 10.20
C ALA A 60 17.48 -1.53 9.47
N ALA A 61 17.72 -0.28 9.86
CA ALA A 61 17.15 0.89 9.21
C ALA A 61 18.24 1.75 8.58
N ALA A 62 17.99 2.26 7.38
CA ALA A 62 18.86 3.21 6.69
C ALA A 62 18.25 4.62 6.71
N PHE A 63 19.08 5.63 6.92
CA PHE A 63 18.69 7.04 6.97
C PHE A 63 19.51 7.89 6.01
N ASP A 64 18.85 8.85 5.36
CA ASP A 64 19.51 10.00 4.78
C ASP A 64 20.00 10.96 5.86
N LEU A 65 21.09 11.66 5.58
CA LEU A 65 21.58 12.77 6.40
C LEU A 65 21.31 14.11 5.72
N PRO A 66 21.14 15.21 6.46
CA PRO A 66 20.85 16.53 5.91
C PRO A 66 22.09 17.21 5.29
N LYS A 67 22.95 16.42 4.63
CA LYS A 67 24.18 16.85 3.97
C LYS A 67 24.12 16.49 2.49
N PRO A 68 24.74 17.29 1.59
CA PRO A 68 24.84 16.94 0.19
C PRO A 68 25.43 15.54 -0.01
N THR A 69 24.91 14.83 -1.00
CA THR A 69 25.41 13.53 -1.43
C THR A 69 26.28 13.67 -2.68
N TYR A 70 26.97 12.61 -3.07
CA TYR A 70 27.75 12.60 -4.31
C TYR A 70 26.89 12.98 -5.55
N ARG A 71 25.58 12.68 -5.52
CA ARG A 71 24.62 13.08 -6.57
C ARG A 71 24.45 14.60 -6.64
N HIS A 72 24.43 15.29 -5.50
CA HIS A 72 24.33 16.75 -5.43
C HIS A 72 25.63 17.43 -5.87
N GLU A 73 26.78 16.82 -5.59
CA GLU A 73 28.08 17.28 -6.05
C GLU A 73 28.23 17.13 -7.57
N ALA A 74 27.82 15.97 -8.11
CA ALA A 74 27.83 15.69 -9.54
C ALA A 74 26.80 16.53 -10.31
N TYR A 75 25.62 16.78 -9.72
CA TYR A 75 24.52 17.49 -10.36
C TYR A 75 23.78 18.41 -9.39
N LYS A 76 24.08 19.72 -9.43
CA LYS A 76 23.50 20.72 -8.53
C LYS A 76 21.97 20.82 -8.57
N GLU A 77 21.36 20.48 -9.70
CA GLU A 77 19.92 20.55 -9.90
C GLU A 77 19.21 19.26 -9.45
N TYR A 78 19.96 18.23 -9.02
CA TYR A 78 19.41 17.00 -8.47
C TYR A 78 18.50 17.28 -7.28
N LYS A 79 17.27 16.75 -7.31
CA LYS A 79 16.22 16.98 -6.30
C LYS A 79 15.89 18.47 -6.00
N ALA A 80 16.40 19.43 -6.78
CA ALA A 80 16.25 20.87 -6.51
C ALA A 80 14.78 21.37 -6.61
N GLY A 81 13.93 20.63 -7.33
CA GLY A 81 12.48 20.90 -7.41
C GLY A 81 11.68 20.39 -6.20
N ARG A 82 12.29 19.65 -5.27
CA ARG A 82 11.59 19.15 -4.08
C ARG A 82 11.29 20.31 -3.14
N ALA A 83 10.03 20.41 -2.70
CA ALA A 83 9.65 21.39 -1.69
C ALA A 83 10.45 21.15 -0.41
N LYS A 84 10.81 22.23 0.30
CA LYS A 84 11.41 22.12 1.63
C LYS A 84 10.47 21.30 2.52
N ALA A 85 11.03 20.33 3.24
CA ALA A 85 10.26 19.53 4.19
C ALA A 85 9.60 20.43 5.23
N ASP A 86 8.35 20.10 5.59
CA ASP A 86 7.62 20.78 6.66
C ASP A 86 8.39 20.61 7.98
N ASP A 87 8.44 21.64 8.82
CA ASP A 87 9.10 21.59 10.13
C ASP A 87 8.52 20.46 11.02
N ALA A 88 7.21 20.17 10.88
CA ALA A 88 6.57 19.04 11.55
C ALA A 88 7.07 17.68 11.05
N LEU A 89 7.42 17.56 9.77
CA LEU A 89 8.02 16.36 9.20
C LEU A 89 9.49 16.22 9.65
N VAL A 90 10.25 17.31 9.64
CA VAL A 90 11.65 17.31 10.12
C VAL A 90 11.73 16.88 11.58
N THR A 91 10.86 17.42 12.42
CA THR A 91 10.76 17.04 13.85
C THR A 91 10.47 15.55 14.00
N GLN A 92 9.53 15.01 13.23
CA GLN A 92 9.19 13.59 13.27
C GLN A 92 10.28 12.69 12.68
N LEU A 93 11.04 13.13 11.67
CA LEU A 93 12.19 12.40 11.17
C LEU A 93 13.27 12.25 12.25
N GLN A 94 13.57 13.30 13.00
CA GLN A 94 14.50 13.24 14.12
C GLN A 94 13.96 12.30 15.21
N ARG A 95 12.70 12.48 15.60
CA ARG A 95 12.03 11.69 16.64
C ARG A 95 11.86 10.21 16.27
N SER A 96 11.84 9.87 14.98
CA SER A 96 11.71 8.49 14.51
C SER A 96 12.88 7.60 14.95
N ARG A 97 14.06 8.17 15.22
CA ARG A 97 15.22 7.41 15.72
C ARG A 97 14.91 6.76 17.06
N ASP A 98 14.10 7.41 17.90
CA ASP A 98 13.65 6.86 19.17
C ASP A 98 12.72 5.66 18.97
N VAL A 99 11.91 5.67 17.91
CA VAL A 99 11.07 4.52 17.53
C VAL A 99 11.96 3.33 17.16
N PHE A 100 12.95 3.52 16.28
CA PHE A 100 13.86 2.43 15.91
C PHE A 100 14.65 1.91 17.12
N ALA A 101 15.15 2.80 17.97
CA ALA A 101 15.84 2.44 19.20
C ALA A 101 14.95 1.63 20.16
N ALA A 102 13.69 2.05 20.35
CA ALA A 102 12.72 1.36 21.20
C ALA A 102 12.36 -0.04 20.68
N PHE A 103 12.38 -0.22 19.35
CA PHE A 103 12.20 -1.52 18.71
C PHE A 103 13.50 -2.36 18.65
N GLY A 104 14.63 -1.84 19.13
CA GLY A 104 15.92 -2.53 19.06
C GLY A 104 16.44 -2.72 17.63
N ILE A 105 16.13 -1.77 16.74
CA ILE A 105 16.54 -1.79 15.32
C ILE A 105 17.76 -0.87 15.16
N PRO A 106 18.94 -1.41 14.76
CA PRO A 106 20.11 -0.60 14.49
C PRO A 106 19.89 0.32 13.28
N ILE A 107 20.42 1.54 13.38
CA ILE A 107 20.37 2.56 12.33
C ILE A 107 21.73 2.67 11.67
N TYR A 108 21.73 2.74 10.34
CA TYR A 108 22.90 2.99 9.51
C TYR A 108 22.67 4.25 8.68
N ASP A 109 23.63 5.16 8.72
CA ASP A 109 23.67 6.36 7.90
C ASP A 109 25.12 6.71 7.58
N LYS A 110 25.33 7.45 6.48
CA LYS A 110 26.67 7.92 6.09
C LYS A 110 26.59 9.22 5.31
N GLU A 111 27.42 10.19 5.68
CA GLU A 111 27.55 11.44 4.94
C GLU A 111 28.01 11.17 3.51
N GLY A 112 27.41 11.88 2.55
CA GLY A 112 27.70 11.69 1.13
C GLY A 112 26.84 10.62 0.44
N PHE A 113 26.06 9.83 1.19
CA PHE A 113 25.25 8.72 0.68
C PHE A 113 23.78 8.85 1.10
N GLU A 114 22.88 8.30 0.29
CA GLU A 114 21.44 8.25 0.56
C GLU A 114 21.06 6.90 1.23
N ALA A 115 19.86 6.82 1.81
CA ALA A 115 19.41 5.62 2.53
C ALA A 115 19.38 4.36 1.62
N ASP A 116 19.06 4.53 0.35
CA ASP A 116 19.07 3.49 -0.66
C ASP A 116 20.49 2.96 -0.95
N ASP A 117 21.51 3.81 -0.97
CA ASP A 117 22.93 3.45 -1.09
C ASP A 117 23.42 2.65 0.13
N ILE A 118 22.95 3.01 1.34
CA ILE A 118 23.23 2.24 2.55
C ILE A 118 22.61 0.84 2.44
N ILE A 119 21.36 0.75 1.99
CA ILE A 119 20.66 -0.54 1.78
C ILE A 119 21.39 -1.39 0.73
N GLY A 120 21.74 -0.80 -0.42
CA GLY A 120 22.48 -1.47 -1.48
C GLY A 120 23.82 -2.01 -0.99
N THR A 121 24.55 -1.22 -0.23
CA THR A 121 25.82 -1.63 0.39
C THR A 121 25.66 -2.80 1.36
N ILE A 122 24.60 -2.82 2.17
CA ILE A 122 24.31 -3.95 3.08
C ILE A 122 24.01 -5.22 2.28
N VAL A 123 23.19 -5.11 1.24
CA VAL A 123 22.86 -6.23 0.34
C VAL A 123 24.13 -6.80 -0.29
N GLU A 124 25.05 -5.94 -0.73
CA GLU A 124 26.33 -6.33 -1.34
C GLU A 124 27.28 -7.02 -0.36
N LYS A 125 27.44 -6.46 0.85
CA LYS A 125 28.28 -7.07 1.89
C LYS A 125 27.83 -8.47 2.29
N LEU A 126 26.53 -8.76 2.19
CA LEU A 126 26.00 -10.10 2.45
C LEU A 126 26.38 -11.11 1.35
N GLN A 127 26.61 -10.66 0.11
CA GLN A 127 27.06 -11.53 -0.98
C GLN A 127 28.45 -12.10 -0.73
N ALA A 128 29.34 -11.31 -0.12
CA ALA A 128 30.70 -11.73 0.23
C ALA A 128 30.76 -12.79 1.35
N THR A 129 29.63 -13.08 2.01
CA THR A 129 29.53 -14.12 3.04
C THR A 129 29.19 -15.48 2.41
N SER A 130 29.71 -16.58 2.94
CA SER A 130 29.42 -17.94 2.42
C SER A 130 27.92 -18.17 2.20
N TYR A 131 27.54 -18.66 1.01
CA TYR A 131 26.15 -18.94 0.59
C TYR A 131 25.33 -19.75 1.63
N LYS A 132 26.00 -20.53 2.48
CA LYS A 132 25.37 -21.36 3.52
C LYS A 132 24.84 -20.57 4.74
N LEU A 133 25.18 -19.29 4.88
CA LEU A 133 24.84 -18.40 6.00
C LEU A 133 24.03 -17.16 5.57
N GLN A 134 23.75 -16.99 4.28
CA GLN A 134 23.07 -15.79 3.80
C GLN A 134 21.58 -15.81 4.18
N PRO A 135 21.07 -14.77 4.87
CA PRO A 135 19.64 -14.61 5.08
C PRO A 135 18.95 -14.20 3.77
N GLU A 136 17.67 -14.55 3.67
CA GLU A 136 16.76 -13.86 2.74
C GLU A 136 16.67 -12.38 3.13
N VAL A 137 16.80 -11.47 2.17
CA VAL A 137 16.72 -10.03 2.39
C VAL A 137 15.39 -9.51 1.87
N ILE A 138 14.70 -8.74 2.71
CA ILE A 138 13.50 -8.01 2.31
C ILE A 138 13.72 -6.52 2.57
N ILE A 139 13.72 -5.72 1.52
CA ILE A 139 13.82 -4.26 1.60
C ILE A 139 12.41 -3.70 1.74
N ALA A 140 12.08 -3.05 2.85
CA ALA A 140 10.83 -2.33 3.02
C ALA A 140 11.05 -0.87 2.59
N SER A 141 10.58 -0.52 1.39
CA SER A 141 10.65 0.85 0.87
C SER A 141 9.41 1.23 0.08
N GLY A 142 9.12 2.52 0.10
CA GLY A 142 8.15 3.14 -0.78
C GLY A 142 8.73 3.55 -2.13
N ASP A 143 10.06 3.60 -2.24
CA ASP A 143 10.79 4.02 -3.43
C ASP A 143 10.98 2.85 -4.39
N MET A 144 10.68 3.09 -5.66
CA MET A 144 10.79 2.10 -6.72
C MET A 144 12.22 1.95 -7.22
N ASP A 145 13.12 2.88 -6.89
CA ASP A 145 14.54 2.77 -7.24
C ASP A 145 15.21 1.57 -6.55
N THR A 146 14.74 1.21 -5.35
CA THR A 146 15.21 0.02 -4.61
C THR A 146 14.93 -1.29 -5.34
N LEU A 147 14.05 -1.29 -6.35
CA LEU A 147 13.80 -2.47 -7.17
C LEU A 147 15.03 -2.91 -7.96
N GLN A 148 16.01 -2.03 -8.22
CA GLN A 148 17.26 -2.42 -8.87
C GLN A 148 18.11 -3.39 -8.04
N LEU A 149 17.83 -3.50 -6.74
CA LEU A 149 18.53 -4.42 -5.82
C LEU A 149 17.87 -5.81 -5.74
N VAL A 150 16.74 -6.02 -6.43
CA VAL A 150 16.04 -7.31 -6.45
C VAL A 150 16.93 -8.35 -7.14
N ASP A 151 17.09 -9.51 -6.49
CA ASP A 151 17.91 -10.62 -6.95
C ASP A 151 17.14 -11.92 -6.68
N ASP A 152 16.50 -12.44 -7.73
CA ASP A 152 15.60 -13.59 -7.74
C ASP A 152 14.68 -13.65 -6.49
N ARG A 153 14.91 -14.64 -5.62
CA ARG A 153 14.22 -14.79 -4.33
C ARG A 153 15.08 -14.40 -3.14
N ARG A 154 16.36 -14.08 -3.36
CA ARG A 154 17.31 -13.73 -2.30
C ARG A 154 17.02 -12.33 -1.78
N VAL A 155 16.78 -11.37 -2.67
CA VAL A 155 16.47 -9.98 -2.33
C VAL A 155 15.13 -9.60 -2.94
N ARG A 156 14.18 -9.19 -2.09
CA ARG A 156 12.85 -8.76 -2.52
C ARG A 156 12.49 -7.41 -1.92
N VAL A 157 11.63 -6.66 -2.59
CA VAL A 157 11.17 -5.36 -2.11
C VAL A 157 9.71 -5.45 -1.65
N PHE A 158 9.47 -5.11 -0.38
CA PHE A 158 8.17 -4.99 0.23
C PHE A 158 7.72 -3.53 0.19
N THR A 159 6.65 -3.24 -0.54
CA THR A 159 6.10 -1.88 -0.69
C THR A 159 4.61 -1.82 -0.34
N LEU A 160 4.12 -0.61 -0.06
CA LEU A 160 2.68 -0.36 0.09
C LEU A 160 2.11 0.25 -1.20
N LYS A 161 0.97 -0.22 -1.69
CA LYS A 161 0.35 0.28 -2.93
C LYS A 161 -0.54 1.51 -2.69
N LYS A 162 -1.42 1.44 -1.69
CA LYS A 162 -2.35 2.51 -1.29
C LYS A 162 -2.55 2.50 0.23
N GLY A 163 -2.31 3.64 0.89
CA GLY A 163 -2.40 3.75 2.35
C GLY A 163 -1.40 2.85 3.09
N ILE A 164 -1.78 2.39 4.29
CA ILE A 164 -0.95 1.52 5.15
C ILE A 164 -1.36 0.04 5.02
N THR A 165 -2.46 -0.28 4.33
CA THR A 165 -3.12 -1.61 4.36
C THR A 165 -2.85 -2.48 3.13
N ASP A 166 -2.66 -1.93 1.93
CA ASP A 166 -2.41 -2.72 0.71
C ASP A 166 -0.89 -2.91 0.46
N THR A 167 -0.39 -4.15 0.59
CA THR A 167 1.04 -4.50 0.46
C THR A 167 1.32 -5.26 -0.82
N VAL A 168 2.49 -5.01 -1.42
CA VAL A 168 3.01 -5.75 -2.58
C VAL A 168 4.44 -6.18 -2.29
N MET A 169 4.75 -7.43 -2.64
CA MET A 169 6.12 -7.95 -2.68
C MET A 169 6.58 -7.97 -4.13
N TYR A 170 7.76 -7.39 -4.40
CA TYR A 170 8.44 -7.45 -5.68
C TYR A 170 9.63 -8.41 -5.59
N ASP A 171 9.50 -9.55 -6.26
CA ASP A 171 10.61 -10.39 -6.69
C ASP A 171 10.95 -10.09 -8.15
N GLU A 172 11.93 -10.79 -8.71
CA GLU A 172 12.41 -10.56 -10.07
C GLU A 172 11.29 -10.71 -11.11
N GLU A 173 10.42 -11.70 -10.95
CA GLU A 173 9.29 -11.94 -11.85
C GLU A 173 8.24 -10.82 -11.77
N ALA A 174 7.97 -10.30 -10.58
CA ALA A 174 7.10 -9.14 -10.41
C ALA A 174 7.67 -7.86 -11.04
N VAL A 175 9.00 -7.68 -11.01
CA VAL A 175 9.69 -6.57 -11.70
C VAL A 175 9.58 -6.75 -13.22
N LYS A 176 9.91 -7.92 -13.75
CA LYS A 176 9.77 -8.24 -15.19
C LYS A 176 8.35 -8.05 -15.68
N LYS A 177 7.35 -8.50 -14.91
CA LYS A 177 5.93 -8.29 -15.24
C LYS A 177 5.56 -6.81 -15.30
N ARG A 178 6.17 -5.98 -14.46
CA ARG A 178 5.86 -4.55 -14.37
C ARG A 178 6.55 -3.73 -15.47
N PHE A 179 7.83 -3.98 -15.71
CA PHE A 179 8.65 -3.14 -16.59
C PHE A 179 8.97 -3.79 -17.94
N GLY A 180 8.83 -5.11 -18.04
CA GLY A 180 9.15 -5.89 -19.23
C GLY A 180 10.61 -6.35 -19.34
N PHE A 181 11.43 -6.07 -18.33
CA PHE A 181 12.87 -6.39 -18.28
C PHE A 181 13.33 -6.63 -16.84
N ALA A 182 14.56 -7.13 -16.67
CA ALA A 182 15.13 -7.52 -15.38
C ALA A 182 15.49 -6.32 -14.48
N PRO A 183 15.52 -6.49 -13.14
CA PRO A 183 15.85 -5.44 -12.17
C PRO A 183 17.13 -4.66 -12.46
N GLU A 184 18.17 -5.36 -12.91
CA GLU A 184 19.50 -4.79 -13.23
C GLU A 184 19.47 -3.71 -14.31
N LEU A 185 18.43 -3.67 -15.15
CA LEU A 185 18.25 -2.70 -16.23
C LEU A 185 17.42 -1.47 -15.82
N LEU A 186 16.96 -1.39 -14.56
CA LEU A 186 16.23 -0.22 -14.07
C LEU A 186 17.05 1.08 -14.11
N PRO A 187 18.35 1.11 -13.74
CA PRO A 187 19.17 2.30 -13.87
C PRO A 187 19.34 2.75 -15.32
N ASP A 188 19.52 1.80 -16.25
CA ASP A 188 19.59 2.07 -17.69
C ASP A 188 18.29 2.67 -18.22
N PHE A 189 17.16 2.08 -17.85
CA PHE A 189 15.83 2.60 -18.18
C PHE A 189 15.62 4.03 -17.66
N LYS A 190 16.06 4.31 -16.42
CA LYS A 190 16.03 5.65 -15.81
C LYS A 190 16.98 6.61 -16.52
N GLY A 191 18.16 6.14 -16.92
CA GLY A 191 19.13 6.90 -17.71
C GLY A 191 18.58 7.37 -19.06
N LEU A 192 17.80 6.54 -19.74
CA LEU A 192 17.18 6.90 -21.02
C LEU A 192 15.99 7.85 -20.87
N LYS A 193 15.03 7.53 -19.99
CA LYS A 193 13.76 8.27 -19.90
C LYS A 193 13.81 9.49 -18.98
N GLY A 194 14.81 9.54 -18.09
CA GLY A 194 14.89 10.48 -16.98
C GLY A 194 13.97 10.15 -15.80
N ASP A 195 13.99 11.01 -14.79
CA ASP A 195 13.08 11.00 -13.66
C ASP A 195 12.77 12.43 -13.20
N PRO A 196 11.56 12.95 -13.54
CA PRO A 196 11.15 14.27 -13.11
C PRO A 196 11.10 14.46 -11.58
N SER A 197 10.92 13.40 -10.79
CA SER A 197 10.79 13.51 -9.34
C SER A 197 12.12 13.80 -8.64
N ASP A 198 13.22 13.32 -9.22
CA ASP A 198 14.61 13.59 -8.82
C ASP A 198 15.29 14.65 -9.68
N ASN A 199 14.56 15.19 -10.64
CA ASN A 199 15.07 16.08 -11.67
C ASN A 199 16.18 15.45 -12.54
N ILE A 200 16.18 14.13 -12.71
CA ILE A 200 17.07 13.43 -13.64
C ILE A 200 16.54 13.65 -15.07
N LYS A 201 17.37 14.17 -15.97
CA LYS A 201 16.93 14.63 -17.29
C LYS A 201 16.63 13.49 -18.27
N GLY A 202 17.51 12.48 -18.31
CA GLY A 202 17.53 11.48 -19.39
C GLY A 202 17.70 12.11 -20.77
N ILE A 203 17.33 11.38 -21.83
CA ILE A 203 17.39 11.88 -23.20
C ILE A 203 16.07 12.58 -23.54
N LYS A 204 16.14 13.87 -23.83
CA LYS A 204 14.98 14.66 -24.25
C LYS A 204 14.30 14.06 -25.48
N GLY A 205 13.04 13.66 -25.34
CA GLY A 205 12.25 13.07 -26.42
C GLY A 205 12.24 11.54 -26.45
N ILE A 206 12.94 10.87 -25.52
CA ILE A 206 12.79 9.45 -25.21
C ILE A 206 11.92 9.33 -23.95
N GLY A 207 10.72 8.79 -24.12
CA GLY A 207 9.79 8.52 -23.02
C GLY A 207 9.82 7.05 -22.59
N GLU A 208 9.00 6.71 -21.59
CA GLU A 208 8.88 5.37 -21.01
C GLU A 208 8.76 4.26 -22.06
N LYS A 209 7.82 4.35 -23.01
CA LYS A 209 7.64 3.31 -24.04
C LYS A 209 8.89 3.09 -24.89
N THR A 210 9.51 4.18 -25.36
CA THR A 210 10.71 4.11 -26.20
C THR A 210 11.88 3.54 -25.41
N ALA A 211 12.08 3.98 -24.17
CA ALA A 211 13.11 3.45 -23.28
C ALA A 211 12.91 1.94 -23.02
N THR A 212 11.69 1.49 -22.73
CA THR A 212 11.38 0.06 -22.56
C THR A 212 11.75 -0.74 -23.80
N THR A 213 11.34 -0.31 -25.00
CA THR A 213 11.66 -1.00 -26.24
C THR A 213 13.18 -1.08 -26.47
N LEU A 214 13.90 0.01 -26.21
CA LEU A 214 15.35 0.06 -26.37
C LEU A 214 16.05 -0.91 -25.41
N ILE A 215 15.68 -0.90 -24.13
CA ILE A 215 16.24 -1.81 -23.12
C ILE A 215 15.95 -3.28 -23.43
N GLN A 216 14.70 -3.60 -23.81
CA GLN A 216 14.33 -4.97 -24.16
C GLN A 216 15.07 -5.51 -25.39
N THR A 217 15.47 -4.62 -26.29
CA THR A 217 16.11 -5.00 -27.56
C THR A 217 17.64 -5.02 -27.45
N PHE A 218 18.22 -4.04 -26.76
CA PHE A 218 19.66 -3.78 -26.79
C PHE A 218 20.36 -3.93 -25.43
N GLY A 219 19.64 -4.24 -24.35
CA GLY A 219 20.21 -4.44 -23.03
C GLY A 219 20.60 -3.13 -22.37
N THR A 220 21.83 -3.06 -21.83
CA THR A 220 22.30 -1.89 -21.09
C THR A 220 22.58 -0.70 -22.02
N ILE A 221 22.69 0.51 -21.46
CA ILE A 221 23.11 1.72 -22.18
C ILE A 221 24.48 1.50 -22.86
N GLU A 222 25.42 0.86 -22.17
CA GLU A 222 26.76 0.59 -22.72
C GLU A 222 26.70 -0.36 -23.92
N GLU A 223 25.91 -1.43 -23.82
CA GLU A 223 25.70 -2.40 -24.90
C GLU A 223 24.99 -1.74 -26.09
N MET A 224 23.98 -0.91 -25.81
CA MET A 224 23.23 -0.15 -26.80
C MET A 224 24.12 0.80 -27.58
N TYR A 225 24.97 1.59 -26.92
CA TYR A 225 25.88 2.51 -27.60
C TYR A 225 27.00 1.78 -28.36
N LYS A 226 27.46 0.63 -27.84
CA LYS A 226 28.40 -0.24 -28.56
C LYS A 226 27.76 -0.81 -29.84
N ALA A 227 26.49 -1.24 -29.78
CA ALA A 227 25.74 -1.70 -30.93
C ALA A 227 25.50 -0.57 -31.95
N LEU A 228 25.12 0.62 -31.47
CA LEU A 228 24.84 1.78 -32.31
C LEU A 228 26.08 2.23 -33.10
N LYS A 229 27.25 2.23 -32.46
CA LYS A 229 28.54 2.52 -33.11
C LYS A 229 28.92 1.46 -34.16
N LYS A 230 28.53 0.20 -33.94
CA LYS A 230 28.88 -0.91 -34.83
C LYS A 230 27.99 -0.99 -36.06
N ASP A 231 26.68 -0.92 -35.88
CA ASP A 231 25.68 -0.99 -36.95
C ASP A 231 24.46 -0.13 -36.59
N ARG A 232 24.47 1.10 -37.08
CA ARG A 232 23.34 2.02 -36.98
C ARG A 232 22.06 1.45 -37.63
N GLY A 233 22.20 0.68 -38.70
CA GLY A 233 21.09 0.05 -39.41
C GLY A 233 20.38 -1.03 -38.60
N ALA A 234 21.03 -1.62 -37.59
CA ALA A 234 20.42 -2.60 -36.70
C ALA A 234 19.24 -2.00 -35.91
N PHE A 235 19.33 -0.73 -35.53
CA PHE A 235 18.27 -0.02 -34.79
C PHE A 235 17.03 0.17 -35.64
N LEU A 236 17.21 0.53 -36.92
CA LEU A 236 16.11 0.68 -37.87
C LEU A 236 15.42 -0.65 -38.16
N LYS A 237 16.20 -1.73 -38.32
CA LYS A 237 15.67 -3.10 -38.50
C LYS A 237 14.86 -3.57 -37.29
N ALA A 238 15.24 -3.13 -36.09
CA ALA A 238 14.50 -3.38 -34.85
C ALA A 238 13.26 -2.47 -34.67
N GLY A 239 12.93 -1.63 -35.66
CA GLY A 239 11.75 -0.75 -35.62
C GLY A 239 11.96 0.57 -34.87
N ILE A 240 13.20 0.92 -34.51
CA ILE A 240 13.52 2.21 -33.90
C ILE A 240 13.58 3.27 -34.99
N SER A 241 12.73 4.29 -34.91
CA SER A 241 12.67 5.36 -35.93
C SER A 241 13.96 6.17 -36.03
N GLU A 242 14.25 6.74 -37.20
CA GLU A 242 15.47 7.55 -37.37
C GLU A 242 15.59 8.74 -36.43
N ARG A 243 14.45 9.35 -36.07
CA ARG A 243 14.42 10.41 -35.07
C ARG A 243 14.98 9.94 -33.72
N VAL A 244 14.62 8.74 -33.29
CA VAL A 244 15.06 8.18 -32.00
C VAL A 244 16.53 7.79 -32.06
N VAL A 245 16.99 7.22 -33.18
CA VAL A 245 18.42 6.94 -33.39
C VAL A 245 19.25 8.22 -33.29
N GLY A 246 18.83 9.30 -33.95
CA GLY A 246 19.49 10.60 -33.84
C GLY A 246 19.48 11.19 -32.41
N LEU A 247 18.41 10.98 -31.65
CA LEU A 247 18.36 11.36 -30.23
C LEU A 247 19.33 10.55 -29.38
N LEU A 248 19.50 9.24 -29.65
CA LEU A 248 20.46 8.40 -28.95
C LEU A 248 21.88 8.87 -29.24
N GLU A 249 22.23 9.09 -30.51
CA GLU A 249 23.55 9.58 -30.94
C GLU A 249 23.91 10.90 -30.26
N ALA A 250 22.98 11.85 -30.20
CA ALA A 250 23.19 13.15 -29.57
C ALA A 250 23.12 13.12 -28.03
N GLY A 251 22.44 12.13 -27.43
CA GLY A 251 22.10 12.09 -26.01
C GLY A 251 22.94 11.11 -25.17
N LYS A 252 24.08 10.64 -25.69
CA LYS A 252 24.88 9.59 -25.02
C LYS A 252 25.35 10.01 -23.63
N GLU A 253 25.96 11.18 -23.54
CA GLU A 253 26.52 11.67 -22.28
C GLU A 253 25.40 11.91 -21.25
N GLU A 254 24.25 12.44 -21.68
CA GLU A 254 23.09 12.65 -20.81
C GLU A 254 22.50 11.34 -20.29
N ALA A 255 22.47 10.30 -21.12
CA ALA A 255 22.00 8.98 -20.72
C ALA A 255 22.94 8.30 -19.72
N GLU A 256 24.24 8.29 -19.99
CA GLU A 256 25.26 7.74 -19.08
C GLU A 256 25.27 8.51 -17.75
N PHE A 257 25.21 9.84 -17.79
CA PHE A 257 25.14 10.68 -16.60
C PHE A 257 23.84 10.48 -15.81
N SER A 258 22.69 10.39 -16.49
CA SER A 258 21.41 10.14 -15.83
C SER A 258 21.35 8.74 -15.21
N LYS A 259 21.95 7.73 -15.86
CA LYS A 259 22.13 6.38 -15.30
C LYS A 259 22.98 6.43 -14.04
N LEU A 260 24.11 7.15 -14.06
CA LEU A 260 24.98 7.31 -12.90
C LEU A 260 24.22 7.88 -11.70
N LEU A 261 23.39 8.92 -11.91
CA LEU A 261 22.56 9.51 -10.86
C LEU A 261 21.46 8.56 -10.36
N GLY A 262 20.88 7.74 -11.23
CA GLY A 262 19.81 6.78 -10.89
C GLY A 262 20.30 5.45 -10.32
N THR A 263 21.61 5.18 -10.35
CA THR A 263 22.19 3.94 -9.84
C THR A 263 22.42 4.05 -8.34
N ILE A 264 21.97 3.04 -7.59
CA ILE A 264 22.25 2.87 -6.16
C ILE A 264 23.70 2.42 -6.00
N ARG A 265 24.45 3.12 -5.14
CA ARG A 265 25.82 2.72 -4.80
C ARG A 265 25.83 1.57 -3.80
N LEU A 266 26.82 0.68 -3.97
CA LEU A 266 26.97 -0.54 -3.16
C LEU A 266 28.23 -0.50 -2.27
N ASP A 267 28.87 0.66 -2.18
CA ASP A 267 30.20 0.85 -1.60
C ASP A 267 30.24 1.94 -0.51
N ALA A 268 29.12 2.20 0.14
CA ALA A 268 29.07 3.14 1.26
C ALA A 268 30.01 2.66 2.40
N PRO A 269 30.86 3.53 2.97
CA PRO A 269 31.80 3.15 4.03
C PRO A 269 31.12 3.06 5.40
N ILE A 270 30.22 2.07 5.53
CA ILE A 270 29.54 1.65 6.74
C ILE A 270 30.16 0.36 7.27
N ASP A 271 30.13 0.13 8.58
CA ASP A 271 30.54 -1.15 9.18
C ASP A 271 29.29 -1.97 9.49
N PHE A 272 28.95 -2.89 8.59
CA PHE A 272 27.79 -3.77 8.72
C PHE A 272 28.24 -5.22 8.86
N SER A 273 27.73 -5.88 9.90
CA SER A 273 27.81 -7.32 10.08
C SER A 273 26.48 -7.83 10.66
N LEU A 274 26.15 -9.08 10.37
CA LEU A 274 24.97 -9.70 10.98
C LEU A 274 25.20 -9.89 12.48
N PRO A 275 24.30 -9.41 13.35
CA PRO A 275 24.40 -9.64 14.78
C PRO A 275 24.40 -11.14 15.11
N GLU A 276 25.13 -11.52 16.17
CA GLU A 276 25.13 -12.91 16.65
C GLU A 276 23.76 -13.34 17.19
N ARG A 277 23.07 -12.41 17.86
CA ARG A 277 21.74 -12.64 18.45
C ARG A 277 20.65 -12.22 17.48
N LEU A 278 19.53 -12.92 17.52
CA LEU A 278 18.37 -12.58 16.69
C LEU A 278 17.70 -11.32 17.25
N TRP A 279 17.10 -10.52 16.36
CA TRP A 279 16.39 -9.30 16.75
C TRP A 279 15.34 -9.56 17.84
N ARG A 280 14.60 -10.69 17.76
CA ARG A 280 13.58 -11.04 18.77
C ARG A 280 14.14 -11.35 20.15
N GLU A 281 15.41 -11.75 20.24
CA GLU A 281 16.09 -12.05 21.51
C GLU A 281 16.58 -10.77 22.19
N THR A 282 16.74 -9.68 21.41
CA THR A 282 17.22 -8.38 21.89
C THR A 282 16.14 -7.31 21.93
N ALA A 283 15.00 -7.52 21.29
CA ALA A 283 13.89 -6.57 21.26
C ALA A 283 13.26 -6.41 22.65
N ASP A 284 13.18 -5.17 23.12
CA ASP A 284 12.62 -4.82 24.42
C ASP A 284 11.20 -4.27 24.24
N LEU A 285 10.21 -5.14 24.44
CA LEU A 285 8.81 -4.76 24.34
C LEU A 285 8.43 -3.64 25.31
N ALA A 286 9.04 -3.60 26.50
CA ALA A 286 8.72 -2.58 27.49
C ALA A 286 9.17 -1.19 27.04
N LYS A 287 10.31 -1.09 26.35
CA LYS A 287 10.77 0.18 25.75
C LYS A 287 9.83 0.68 24.65
N ALA A 288 9.40 -0.22 23.76
CA ALA A 288 8.44 0.13 22.71
C ALA A 288 7.08 0.58 23.31
N GLU A 289 6.59 -0.11 24.33
CA GLU A 289 5.34 0.26 25.02
C GLU A 289 5.45 1.57 25.81
N ALA A 290 6.60 1.82 26.46
CA ALA A 290 6.86 3.08 27.15
C ALA A 290 6.86 4.26 26.17
N LEU A 291 7.51 4.11 25.01
CA LEU A 291 7.48 5.12 23.95
C LEU A 291 6.06 5.33 23.41
N PHE A 292 5.28 4.25 23.24
CA PHE A 292 3.88 4.38 22.83
C PHE A 292 3.01 5.10 23.86
N ALA A 293 3.27 4.91 25.16
CA ALA A 293 2.59 5.66 26.20
C ALA A 293 2.95 7.15 26.14
N GLU A 294 4.23 7.47 25.96
CA GLU A 294 4.72 8.85 25.81
C GLU A 294 4.12 9.56 24.59
N LEU A 295 4.04 8.87 23.45
CA LEU A 295 3.46 9.39 22.21
C LEU A 295 1.92 9.25 22.15
N GLU A 296 1.30 8.76 23.22
CA GLU A 296 -0.15 8.55 23.36
C GLU A 296 -0.78 7.58 22.34
N PHE A 297 -0.01 6.62 21.84
CA PHE A 297 -0.43 5.60 20.88
C PHE A 297 -1.20 4.45 21.53
N ARG A 298 -2.41 4.73 22.02
CA ARG A 298 -3.22 3.79 22.84
C ARG A 298 -3.49 2.43 22.20
N THR A 299 -3.55 2.34 20.87
CA THR A 299 -3.89 1.11 20.13
C THR A 299 -2.68 0.26 19.72
N LEU A 300 -1.47 0.83 19.70
CA LEU A 300 -0.28 0.14 19.21
C LEU A 300 0.31 -0.90 20.17
N PRO A 301 0.30 -0.74 21.52
CA PRO A 301 0.79 -1.75 22.45
C PRO A 301 0.12 -3.11 22.25
N GLU A 302 -1.21 -3.16 22.15
CA GLU A 302 -1.94 -4.41 21.93
C GLU A 302 -1.59 -5.07 20.59
N ARG A 303 -1.44 -4.25 19.53
CA ARG A 303 -1.03 -4.72 18.19
C ARG A 303 0.39 -5.27 18.20
N LEU A 304 1.31 -4.62 18.91
CA LEU A 304 2.71 -5.07 19.05
C LEU A 304 2.80 -6.40 19.81
N ARG A 305 2.12 -6.51 20.96
CA ARG A 305 1.98 -7.78 21.70
C ARG A 305 1.41 -8.89 20.83
N ALA A 306 0.42 -8.57 20.00
CA ALA A 306 -0.17 -9.54 19.08
C ALA A 306 0.79 -9.98 17.97
N ALA A 307 1.58 -9.07 17.41
CA ALA A 307 2.58 -9.38 16.39
C ALA A 307 3.73 -10.24 16.94
N LEU A 308 4.19 -9.97 18.16
CA LEU A 308 5.26 -10.73 18.82
C LEU A 308 4.77 -12.09 19.36
N GLY A 309 3.57 -12.14 19.94
CA GLY A 309 2.97 -13.35 20.50
C GLY A 309 2.59 -14.42 19.47
N LYS A 310 2.56 -14.10 18.17
CA LYS A 310 2.42 -15.09 17.07
C LYS A 310 3.71 -15.89 16.81
N GLY A 311 4.84 -15.57 17.48
CA GLY A 311 6.15 -16.22 17.31
C GLY A 311 6.52 -17.28 18.36
N ILE A 312 5.78 -17.40 19.46
CA ILE A 312 6.06 -18.35 20.54
C ILE A 312 4.94 -19.40 20.54
N GLY A 313 5.14 -20.45 19.76
CA GLY A 313 4.19 -21.56 19.65
C GLY A 313 4.64 -22.58 18.62
N ASN A 314 5.88 -23.07 18.75
CA ASN A 314 6.36 -24.40 18.26
C ASN A 314 7.89 -24.60 18.34
N ARG A 315 8.61 -24.05 19.33
CA ARG A 315 10.05 -24.39 19.50
C ARG A 315 10.51 -24.77 20.91
N GLU A 316 9.65 -24.72 21.92
CA GLU A 316 9.99 -25.16 23.28
C GLU A 316 8.94 -26.14 23.82
N SER A 317 8.93 -27.35 23.27
CA SER A 317 8.33 -28.53 23.90
C SER A 317 9.04 -29.82 23.49
N GLY A 318 10.33 -29.71 23.14
CA GLY A 318 11.13 -30.79 22.56
C GLY A 318 12.29 -31.30 23.41
N ILE A 319 12.52 -30.79 24.62
CA ILE A 319 13.70 -31.20 25.43
C ILE A 319 13.32 -31.82 26.80
N GLU A 320 12.07 -31.72 27.26
CA GLU A 320 11.65 -32.34 28.54
C GLU A 320 10.99 -33.72 28.42
N ASN A 321 10.72 -34.22 27.20
CA ASN A 321 10.07 -35.53 27.01
C ASN A 321 11.02 -36.71 26.74
N GLU A 322 12.35 -36.51 26.71
CA GLU A 322 13.31 -37.62 26.59
C GLU A 322 13.73 -38.23 27.94
N LYS A 323 13.43 -37.59 29.09
CA LYS A 323 13.76 -38.15 30.41
C LYS A 323 12.64 -38.96 31.08
N LYS A 324 11.41 -38.94 30.55
CA LYS A 324 10.27 -39.69 31.11
C LYS A 324 9.92 -41.00 30.38
N LYS A 325 10.53 -41.27 29.21
CA LYS A 325 10.26 -42.48 28.42
C LYS A 325 11.13 -43.70 28.77
N SER A 326 12.13 -43.54 29.65
CA SER A 326 13.06 -44.62 30.05
C SER A 326 12.67 -45.37 31.33
N LYS A 327 11.54 -45.06 31.99
CA LYS A 327 11.18 -45.65 33.29
C LYS A 327 9.91 -46.50 33.33
N ASN A 328 9.16 -46.63 32.23
CA ASN A 328 7.87 -47.35 32.23
C ASN A 328 7.82 -48.63 31.36
N GLU A 329 8.95 -49.15 30.88
CA GLU A 329 9.01 -50.45 30.15
C GLU A 329 9.42 -51.65 31.04
N LYS A 330 9.44 -51.50 32.36
CA LYS A 330 9.60 -52.61 33.30
C LYS A 330 8.38 -52.73 34.19
N MET A 331 7.26 -53.17 33.63
CA MET A 331 6.17 -53.85 34.34
C MET A 331 5.11 -54.35 33.35
N GLU A 332 5.54 -55.08 32.30
CA GLU A 332 4.67 -56.05 31.64
C GLU A 332 5.02 -57.42 32.20
N LYS A 333 4.15 -57.94 33.06
CA LYS A 333 3.87 -59.37 33.31
C LYS A 333 2.98 -59.45 34.54
N LEU A 334 1.67 -59.54 34.33
CA LEU A 334 0.78 -60.53 34.96
C LEU A 334 -0.67 -60.27 34.54
N GLN A 335 -1.22 -61.30 33.89
CA GLN A 335 -2.63 -61.70 33.87
C GLN A 335 -3.57 -61.00 32.87
N ALA A 336 -3.75 -61.71 31.76
CA ALA A 336 -4.94 -61.71 30.93
C ALA A 336 -6.22 -62.00 31.74
N THR A 337 -7.39 -61.57 31.26
CA THR A 337 -8.54 -62.43 30.85
C THR A 337 -9.74 -61.58 30.40
N SER A 338 -10.19 -61.78 29.15
CA SER A 338 -11.58 -61.61 28.63
C SER A 338 -12.18 -60.18 28.56
N TYR A 339 -12.95 -59.72 27.56
CA TYR A 339 -13.83 -60.32 26.55
C TYR A 339 -13.79 -59.52 25.23
N LYS A 340 -13.98 -60.22 24.11
CA LYS A 340 -14.16 -59.70 22.74
C LYS A 340 -15.55 -59.08 22.55
N LEU A 341 -15.64 -58.05 21.71
CA LEU A 341 -16.65 -57.96 20.63
C LEU A 341 -16.16 -57.05 19.49
N GLN A 342 -16.45 -57.51 18.28
CA GLN A 342 -15.98 -57.10 16.94
C GLN A 342 -16.43 -55.66 16.60
N ALA A 343 -15.76 -54.89 15.73
CA ALA A 343 -15.59 -55.22 14.32
C ALA A 343 -14.48 -54.42 13.59
N SER A 344 -13.99 -55.11 12.56
CA SER A 344 -13.14 -54.74 11.41
C SER A 344 -13.10 -53.27 10.96
N VAL A 345 -11.88 -52.75 10.80
CA VAL A 345 -11.56 -51.70 9.82
C VAL A 345 -10.37 -52.20 8.98
N PRO A 346 -10.51 -52.30 7.64
CA PRO A 346 -9.39 -52.60 6.76
C PRO A 346 -8.52 -51.35 6.56
N SER A 347 -7.22 -51.60 6.37
CA SER A 347 -6.24 -50.60 5.92
C SER A 347 -6.64 -50.02 4.56
N PRO A 348 -6.40 -48.72 4.35
CA PRO A 348 -6.07 -48.25 3.01
C PRO A 348 -4.75 -47.48 3.01
N SER A 349 -3.82 -48.02 2.22
CA SER A 349 -3.01 -47.31 1.23
C SER A 349 -3.27 -45.81 1.07
N GLN A 350 -2.18 -45.05 0.99
CA GLN A 350 -2.16 -43.61 0.72
C GLN A 350 -2.99 -43.19 -0.49
N PRO A 351 -3.60 -41.98 -0.43
CA PRO A 351 -3.82 -41.14 -1.60
C PRO A 351 -2.94 -39.88 -1.58
N SER A 352 -2.49 -39.53 -2.78
CA SER A 352 -1.79 -38.31 -3.18
C SER A 352 -2.70 -37.06 -3.22
N PHE A 353 -2.06 -35.88 -3.24
CA PHE A 353 -2.47 -34.57 -3.79
C PHE A 353 -3.98 -34.26 -3.99
N ASN A 354 -4.40 -33.16 -3.34
CA ASN A 354 -5.67 -32.41 -3.33
C ASN A 354 -6.78 -32.84 -2.33
N ASP A 355 -7.26 -31.80 -1.63
CA ASP A 355 -8.45 -31.65 -0.77
C ASP A 355 -8.53 -32.32 0.61
N ALA A 356 -8.42 -31.48 1.66
CA ALA A 356 -9.51 -31.25 2.61
C ALA A 356 -9.18 -30.05 3.52
N LEU A 357 -9.51 -28.84 3.07
CA LEU A 357 -9.88 -27.76 3.97
C LEU A 357 -11.06 -28.26 4.81
N GLN A 358 -10.93 -28.33 6.13
CA GLN A 358 -12.10 -28.34 7.02
C GLN A 358 -12.72 -26.93 7.04
N THR A 359 -13.22 -26.47 5.89
CA THR A 359 -14.32 -25.52 5.86
C THR A 359 -15.58 -26.33 6.08
N ALA A 360 -15.93 -26.59 7.34
CA ALA A 360 -17.34 -26.79 7.65
C ALA A 360 -18.07 -25.58 7.05
N ALA A 361 -19.05 -25.81 6.17
CA ALA A 361 -19.72 -24.76 5.40
C ALA A 361 -20.13 -23.60 6.32
N ILE A 362 -19.37 -22.49 6.27
CA ILE A 362 -19.64 -21.31 7.10
C ILE A 362 -20.91 -20.69 6.54
N SER A 363 -21.95 -20.60 7.35
CA SER A 363 -23.17 -19.92 6.94
C SER A 363 -22.86 -18.45 6.65
N PRO A 364 -23.28 -17.87 5.50
CA PRO A 364 -23.12 -16.45 5.21
C PRO A 364 -23.72 -15.54 6.30
N GLU A 365 -24.76 -16.05 6.98
CA GLU A 365 -25.39 -15.38 8.10
C GLU A 365 -24.49 -15.35 9.33
N GLU A 366 -23.91 -16.50 9.70
CA GLU A 366 -22.98 -16.57 10.83
C GLU A 366 -21.73 -15.72 10.57
N LEU A 367 -21.24 -15.70 9.34
CA LEU A 367 -20.13 -14.84 8.94
C LEU A 367 -20.47 -13.36 9.10
N SER A 368 -21.65 -12.95 8.62
CA SER A 368 -22.10 -11.54 8.71
C SER A 368 -22.31 -11.12 10.16
N GLU A 369 -22.97 -11.96 10.97
CA GLU A 369 -23.12 -11.73 12.41
C GLU A 369 -21.76 -11.57 13.10
N THR A 370 -20.80 -12.44 12.78
CA THR A 370 -19.49 -12.44 13.41
C THR A 370 -18.64 -11.24 12.96
N ALA A 371 -18.78 -10.81 11.71
CA ALA A 371 -18.15 -9.59 11.20
C ALA A 371 -18.66 -8.35 11.93
N VAL A 372 -19.98 -8.24 12.10
CA VAL A 372 -20.60 -7.12 12.85
C VAL A 372 -20.21 -7.17 14.33
N ALA A 373 -20.16 -8.36 14.92
CA ALA A 373 -19.67 -8.56 16.28
C ALA A 373 -18.21 -8.10 16.44
N LEU A 374 -17.33 -8.41 15.48
CA LEU A 374 -15.95 -7.97 15.48
C LEU A 374 -15.83 -6.45 15.31
N TRP A 375 -16.64 -5.85 14.44
CA TRP A 375 -16.67 -4.40 14.28
C TRP A 375 -17.10 -3.68 15.57
N LEU A 376 -18.09 -4.21 16.31
CA LEU A 376 -18.43 -3.66 17.62
C LEU A 376 -17.25 -3.73 18.61
N VAL A 377 -16.45 -4.80 18.56
CA VAL A 377 -15.22 -4.93 19.37
C VAL A 377 -14.17 -3.90 18.95
N ASN A 378 -14.04 -3.63 17.65
CA ASN A 378 -13.07 -2.69 17.07
C ASN A 378 -13.68 -1.90 15.90
N SER A 379 -14.31 -0.76 16.21
CA SER A 379 -15.06 0.03 15.22
C SER A 379 -14.18 0.69 14.15
N ASN A 380 -12.86 0.75 14.35
CA ASN A 380 -11.91 1.22 13.34
C ASN A 380 -11.69 0.21 12.20
N LEU A 381 -12.03 -1.05 12.43
CA LEU A 381 -11.98 -2.10 11.41
C LEU A 381 -13.33 -2.11 10.68
N THR A 382 -13.47 -1.26 9.66
CA THR A 382 -14.70 -1.19 8.87
C THR A 382 -14.82 -2.38 7.92
N ASP A 383 -16.04 -2.89 7.78
CA ASP A 383 -16.43 -4.02 6.93
C ASP A 383 -15.55 -5.28 7.10
N PRO A 384 -15.42 -5.84 8.32
CA PRO A 384 -14.56 -6.99 8.58
C PRO A 384 -14.92 -8.21 7.73
N LYS A 385 -13.90 -8.91 7.23
CA LYS A 385 -14.05 -10.15 6.46
C LYS A 385 -13.63 -11.37 7.26
N LEU A 386 -13.77 -12.55 6.67
CA LEU A 386 -13.40 -13.82 7.29
C LEU A 386 -11.95 -13.79 7.81
N ASP A 387 -11.01 -13.26 7.02
CA ASP A 387 -9.60 -13.18 7.42
C ASP A 387 -9.39 -12.28 8.63
N ASP A 388 -10.18 -11.23 8.79
CA ASP A 388 -10.11 -10.35 9.96
C ASP A 388 -10.65 -11.06 11.22
N ILE A 389 -11.73 -11.83 11.07
CA ILE A 389 -12.33 -12.64 12.14
C ILE A 389 -11.35 -13.71 12.62
N LEU A 390 -10.77 -14.47 11.68
CA LEU A 390 -9.77 -15.50 11.97
C LEU A 390 -8.48 -14.87 12.52
N GLY A 391 -8.09 -13.71 11.97
CA GLY A 391 -6.92 -12.94 12.37
C GLY A 391 -7.01 -12.40 13.80
N PHE A 392 -8.19 -11.89 14.18
CA PHE A 392 -8.52 -11.42 15.52
C PHE A 392 -8.47 -12.58 16.53
N ALA A 393 -9.13 -13.70 16.20
CA ALA A 393 -9.24 -14.84 17.09
C ALA A 393 -8.01 -15.77 17.10
N ARG A 394 -7.04 -15.57 16.19
CA ARG A 394 -5.81 -16.37 16.02
C ARG A 394 -6.09 -17.86 15.84
N THR A 395 -7.12 -18.19 15.07
CA THR A 395 -7.51 -19.58 14.78
C THR A 395 -7.86 -19.71 13.31
N ARG A 396 -7.74 -20.92 12.76
CA ARG A 396 -8.23 -21.26 11.41
C ARG A 396 -9.65 -21.82 11.43
N ASP A 397 -10.17 -22.09 12.62
CA ASP A 397 -11.53 -22.57 12.84
C ASP A 397 -12.46 -21.39 13.10
N PHE A 398 -13.43 -21.20 12.19
CA PHE A 398 -14.42 -20.12 12.27
C PHE A 398 -15.34 -20.22 13.49
N LYS A 399 -15.76 -21.42 13.91
CA LYS A 399 -16.63 -21.57 15.09
C LYS A 399 -15.91 -21.10 16.34
N LYS A 400 -14.66 -21.52 16.50
CA LYS A 400 -13.78 -21.05 17.57
C LYS A 400 -13.52 -19.55 17.48
N ALA A 401 -13.38 -19.01 16.26
CA ALA A 401 -13.20 -17.57 16.07
C ALA A 401 -14.41 -16.77 16.54
N ARG A 402 -15.60 -17.20 16.16
CA ARG A 402 -16.88 -16.62 16.59
C ARG A 402 -17.03 -16.63 18.10
N GLU A 403 -16.73 -17.75 18.75
CA GLU A 403 -16.76 -17.84 20.22
C GLU A 403 -15.83 -16.81 20.89
N ILE A 404 -14.63 -16.62 20.36
CA ILE A 404 -13.66 -15.66 20.88
C ILE A 404 -14.16 -14.23 20.70
N VAL A 405 -14.68 -13.89 19.52
CA VAL A 405 -15.27 -12.55 19.24
C VAL A 405 -16.44 -12.26 20.18
N LEU A 406 -17.38 -13.22 20.34
CA LEU A 406 -18.52 -13.06 21.24
C LEU A 406 -18.10 -12.96 22.71
N LYS A 407 -17.04 -13.67 23.12
CA LYS A 407 -16.47 -13.55 24.47
C LYS A 407 -15.91 -12.15 24.71
N GLU A 408 -15.21 -11.57 23.74
CA GLU A 408 -14.68 -10.21 23.86
C GLU A 408 -15.80 -9.16 23.88
N LEU A 409 -16.88 -9.35 23.10
CA LEU A 409 -18.07 -8.50 23.19
C LEU A 409 -18.66 -8.46 24.60
N ARG A 410 -18.80 -9.63 25.25
CA ARG A 410 -19.30 -9.71 26.63
C ARG A 410 -18.35 -9.02 27.60
N LYS A 411 -17.04 -9.22 27.45
CA LYS A 411 -16.02 -8.58 28.29
C LYS A 411 -16.06 -7.04 28.20
N ARG A 412 -16.45 -6.49 27.04
CA ARG A 412 -16.58 -5.04 26.80
C ARG A 412 -17.98 -4.48 27.11
N ASN A 413 -18.88 -5.30 27.65
CA ASN A 413 -20.29 -4.94 27.90
C ASN A 413 -21.06 -4.49 26.64
N LEU A 414 -20.70 -5.01 25.46
CA LEU A 414 -21.32 -4.66 24.17
C LEU A 414 -22.36 -5.70 23.70
N ILE A 415 -22.56 -6.76 24.47
CA ILE A 415 -23.43 -7.87 24.06
C ILE A 415 -24.90 -7.44 23.87
N GLN A 416 -25.39 -6.46 24.65
CA GLN A 416 -26.74 -5.93 24.49
C GLN A 416 -26.90 -5.18 23.16
N VAL A 417 -25.91 -4.37 22.76
CA VAL A 417 -25.93 -3.67 21.46
C VAL A 417 -25.91 -4.69 20.32
N PHE A 418 -25.09 -5.72 20.44
CA PHE A 418 -25.04 -6.81 19.46
C PHE A 418 -26.38 -7.54 19.35
N ASP A 419 -26.95 -8.02 20.45
CA ASP A 419 -28.14 -8.88 20.42
C ASP A 419 -29.44 -8.10 20.15
N MET A 420 -29.55 -6.84 20.60
CA MET A 420 -30.79 -6.06 20.49
C MET A 420 -30.85 -5.16 19.26
N ILE A 421 -29.71 -4.75 18.71
CA ILE A 421 -29.65 -3.79 17.59
C ILE A 421 -29.01 -4.46 16.38
N GLU A 422 -27.74 -4.84 16.49
CA GLU A 422 -26.96 -5.17 15.30
C GLU A 422 -27.33 -6.53 14.70
N LYS A 423 -27.41 -7.58 15.51
CA LYS A 423 -27.75 -8.94 15.04
C LYS A 423 -29.14 -9.01 14.39
N PRO A 424 -30.21 -8.42 14.95
CA PRO A 424 -31.53 -8.37 14.29
C PRO A 424 -31.52 -7.61 12.95
N LEU A 425 -30.60 -6.66 12.75
CA LEU A 425 -30.48 -5.91 11.50
C LEU A 425 -29.80 -6.70 10.38
N VAL A 426 -28.92 -7.68 10.68
CA VAL A 426 -28.23 -8.51 9.67
C VAL A 426 -29.21 -9.11 8.64
N PRO A 427 -30.27 -9.83 9.01
CA PRO A 427 -31.21 -10.37 8.04
C PRO A 427 -32.05 -9.30 7.33
N VAL A 428 -32.25 -8.12 7.94
CA VAL A 428 -32.96 -6.99 7.31
C VAL A 428 -32.10 -6.41 6.19
N VAL A 429 -30.83 -6.12 6.47
CA VAL A 429 -29.86 -5.59 5.49
C VAL A 429 -29.67 -6.56 4.34
N ARG A 430 -29.57 -7.87 4.63
CA ARG A 430 -29.53 -8.90 3.58
C ARG A 430 -30.74 -8.83 2.65
N ARG A 431 -31.96 -8.80 3.21
CA ARG A 431 -33.19 -8.69 2.40
C ARG A 431 -33.25 -7.37 1.62
N MET A 432 -32.73 -6.27 2.16
CA MET A 432 -32.66 -4.99 1.44
C MET A 432 -31.75 -5.09 0.21
N ASN A 433 -30.55 -5.67 0.38
CA ASN A 433 -29.59 -5.88 -0.71
C ASN A 433 -30.17 -6.83 -1.78
N GLU A 434 -30.78 -7.94 -1.36
CA GLU A 434 -31.42 -8.92 -2.26
C GLU A 434 -32.63 -8.36 -2.99
N LYS A 435 -33.46 -7.56 -2.30
CA LYS A 435 -34.67 -6.99 -2.91
C LYS A 435 -34.35 -5.85 -3.86
N GLY A 436 -33.38 -5.01 -3.55
CA GLY A 436 -33.05 -3.83 -4.34
C GLY A 436 -34.19 -2.82 -4.49
N VAL A 437 -33.97 -1.77 -5.27
CA VAL A 437 -34.92 -0.67 -5.53
C VAL A 437 -35.27 -0.63 -7.01
N ALA A 438 -36.56 -0.53 -7.35
CA ALA A 438 -36.98 -0.39 -8.75
C ALA A 438 -36.56 0.98 -9.30
N ILE A 439 -35.97 0.99 -10.49
CA ILE A 439 -35.48 2.21 -11.16
C ILE A 439 -36.21 2.40 -12.49
N ASP A 440 -36.71 3.61 -12.73
CA ASP A 440 -37.18 3.99 -14.06
C ASP A 440 -35.99 4.32 -14.97
N VAL A 441 -35.50 3.29 -15.65
CA VAL A 441 -34.38 3.39 -16.60
C VAL A 441 -34.71 4.33 -17.77
N SER A 442 -35.97 4.39 -18.21
CA SER A 442 -36.39 5.24 -19.31
C SER A 442 -36.31 6.71 -18.93
N TYR A 443 -36.74 7.03 -17.70
CA TYR A 443 -36.60 8.37 -17.14
C TYR A 443 -35.12 8.77 -17.01
N LEU A 444 -34.25 7.90 -16.47
CA LEU A 444 -32.82 8.19 -16.37
C LEU A 444 -32.16 8.40 -17.74
N LYS A 445 -32.53 7.61 -18.76
CA LYS A 445 -32.04 7.82 -20.14
C LYS A 445 -32.50 9.16 -20.72
N LYS A 446 -33.73 9.60 -20.42
CA LYS A 446 -34.22 10.92 -20.82
C LYS A 446 -33.44 12.03 -20.09
N LEU A 447 -33.24 11.87 -18.79
CA LEU A 447 -32.50 12.81 -17.95
C LEU A 447 -31.03 12.91 -18.39
N SER A 448 -30.40 11.79 -18.77
CA SER A 448 -29.05 11.73 -19.34
C SER A 448 -28.93 12.66 -20.56
N LYS A 449 -29.84 12.54 -21.53
CA LYS A 449 -29.85 13.39 -22.73
C LYS A 449 -29.99 14.88 -22.40
N GLU A 450 -30.88 15.21 -21.47
CA GLU A 450 -31.09 16.58 -21.01
C GLU A 450 -29.82 17.14 -20.35
N TYR A 451 -29.21 16.38 -19.44
CA TYR A 451 -28.04 16.84 -18.69
C TYR A 451 -26.79 16.91 -19.55
N HIS A 452 -26.60 16.00 -20.51
CA HIS A 452 -25.54 16.12 -21.53
C HIS A 452 -25.70 17.39 -22.37
N THR A 453 -26.95 17.75 -22.73
CA THR A 453 -27.24 18.99 -23.45
C THR A 453 -26.92 20.23 -22.61
N GLU A 454 -27.32 20.23 -21.33
CA GLU A 454 -27.02 21.33 -20.40
C GLU A 454 -25.53 21.45 -20.07
N LEU A 455 -24.82 20.33 -19.99
CA LEU A 455 -23.37 20.28 -19.77
C LEU A 455 -22.64 20.90 -20.97
N ALA A 456 -23.03 20.55 -22.20
CA ALA A 456 -22.45 21.12 -23.42
C ALA A 456 -22.71 22.64 -23.54
N LYS A 457 -23.87 23.13 -23.10
CA LYS A 457 -24.16 24.57 -23.04
C LYS A 457 -23.22 25.28 -22.04
N ARG A 458 -23.02 24.69 -20.86
CA ARG A 458 -22.12 25.24 -19.82
C ARG A 458 -20.67 25.25 -20.26
N GLU A 459 -20.23 24.19 -20.92
CA GLU A 459 -18.90 24.11 -21.49
C GLU A 459 -18.64 25.24 -22.50
N LYS A 460 -19.58 25.48 -23.42
CA LYS A 460 -19.50 26.62 -24.35
C LYS A 460 -19.48 27.98 -23.63
N ALA A 461 -20.25 28.14 -22.56
CA ALA A 461 -20.23 29.35 -21.75
C ALA A 461 -18.86 29.55 -21.07
N ILE A 462 -18.27 28.48 -20.54
CA ILE A 462 -16.92 28.50 -19.96
C ILE A 462 -15.88 28.85 -21.02
N TRP A 463 -15.94 28.28 -22.22
CA TRP A 463 -15.03 28.63 -23.32
C TRP A 463 -15.12 30.10 -23.71
N LYS A 464 -16.34 30.66 -23.76
CA LYS A 464 -16.54 32.09 -24.03
C LYS A 464 -15.90 32.97 -22.95
N LEU A 465 -15.98 32.57 -21.68
CA LEU A 465 -15.34 33.28 -20.57
C LEU A 465 -13.81 33.08 -20.52
N ALA A 466 -13.32 31.91 -20.95
CA ALA A 466 -11.91 31.57 -21.01
C ALA A 466 -11.18 32.17 -22.22
N GLY A 467 -11.91 32.48 -23.30
CA GLY A 467 -11.36 32.95 -24.57
C GLY A 467 -10.77 31.84 -25.45
N GLU A 468 -10.87 30.58 -25.04
CA GLU A 468 -10.44 29.42 -25.84
C GLU A 468 -11.19 28.14 -25.46
N GLU A 469 -11.14 27.16 -26.35
CA GLU A 469 -11.67 25.82 -26.10
C GLU A 469 -10.64 24.95 -25.37
N PHE A 470 -11.11 24.23 -24.35
CA PHE A 470 -10.30 23.30 -23.58
C PHE A 470 -11.19 22.27 -22.87
N ASN A 471 -10.59 21.18 -22.40
CA ASN A 471 -11.31 20.18 -21.63
C ASN A 471 -11.54 20.67 -20.19
N VAL A 472 -12.77 21.10 -19.90
CA VAL A 472 -13.20 21.62 -18.59
C VAL A 472 -13.11 20.56 -17.48
N ALA A 473 -13.29 19.28 -17.83
CA ALA A 473 -13.17 18.18 -16.88
C ALA A 473 -11.72 17.89 -16.47
N SER A 474 -10.71 18.36 -17.21
CA SER A 474 -9.29 18.16 -16.89
C SER A 474 -8.78 19.23 -15.90
N PRO A 475 -8.43 18.86 -14.65
CA PRO A 475 -7.94 19.81 -13.65
C PRO A 475 -6.67 20.56 -14.09
N LYS A 476 -5.81 19.89 -14.89
CA LYS A 476 -4.56 20.46 -15.40
C LYS A 476 -4.83 21.61 -16.37
N GLN A 477 -5.60 21.35 -17.42
CA GLN A 477 -6.00 22.37 -18.41
C GLN A 477 -6.77 23.50 -17.74
N LEU A 478 -7.76 23.18 -16.89
CA LEU A 478 -8.50 24.18 -16.13
C LEU A 478 -7.59 25.06 -15.27
N GLY A 479 -6.60 24.47 -14.60
CA GLY A 479 -5.62 25.23 -13.82
C GLY A 479 -4.79 26.21 -14.66
N VAL A 480 -4.42 25.83 -15.89
CA VAL A 480 -3.73 26.76 -16.81
C VAL A 480 -4.60 27.96 -17.15
N ILE A 481 -5.88 27.73 -17.50
CA ILE A 481 -6.83 28.80 -17.81
C ILE A 481 -7.00 29.75 -16.62
N LEU A 482 -7.34 29.19 -15.45
CA LEU A 482 -7.67 30.00 -14.27
C LEU A 482 -6.45 30.75 -13.75
N PHE A 483 -5.32 30.07 -13.59
CA PHE A 483 -4.17 30.61 -12.86
C PHE A 483 -3.15 31.30 -13.76
N SER A 484 -2.92 30.78 -14.96
CA SER A 484 -1.87 31.31 -15.85
C SER A 484 -2.42 32.36 -16.81
N LYS A 485 -3.60 32.12 -17.41
CA LYS A 485 -4.19 33.07 -18.37
C LYS A 485 -5.03 34.15 -17.71
N LEU A 486 -5.99 33.76 -16.87
CA LEU A 486 -6.89 34.72 -16.21
C LEU A 486 -6.31 35.30 -14.91
N GLY A 487 -5.20 34.76 -14.42
CA GLY A 487 -4.51 35.27 -13.22
C GLY A 487 -5.33 35.18 -11.92
N LEU A 488 -6.36 34.32 -11.88
CA LEU A 488 -7.29 34.24 -10.76
C LEU A 488 -6.65 33.49 -9.59
N LYS A 489 -6.42 34.18 -8.47
CA LYS A 489 -5.80 33.55 -7.30
C LYS A 489 -6.44 34.05 -6.00
N ALA A 490 -7.00 33.13 -5.23
CA ALA A 490 -7.43 33.42 -3.86
C ALA A 490 -6.25 33.57 -2.90
N LYS A 491 -6.46 34.33 -1.83
CA LYS A 491 -5.51 34.41 -0.71
C LYS A 491 -5.37 33.01 -0.07
N ASN A 492 -4.13 32.55 0.11
CA ASN A 492 -3.79 31.23 0.67
C ASN A 492 -4.35 30.03 -0.14
N GLN A 493 -4.40 30.13 -1.47
CA GLN A 493 -4.76 29.02 -2.36
C GLN A 493 -3.84 27.81 -2.13
N LYS A 494 -4.43 26.66 -1.78
CA LYS A 494 -3.65 25.42 -1.55
C LYS A 494 -3.08 24.88 -2.87
N LYS A 495 -1.94 24.20 -2.78
CA LYS A 495 -1.34 23.45 -3.89
C LYS A 495 -1.71 21.98 -3.80
N THR A 496 -1.77 21.31 -4.94
CA THR A 496 -1.84 19.86 -5.04
C THR A 496 -0.47 19.25 -4.72
N ALA A 497 -0.42 17.94 -4.49
CA ALA A 497 0.83 17.22 -4.24
C ALA A 497 1.87 17.41 -5.36
N GLY A 498 1.42 17.67 -6.61
CA GLY A 498 2.29 17.99 -7.75
C GLY A 498 2.67 19.47 -7.88
N GLY A 499 2.51 20.29 -6.84
CA GLY A 499 2.90 21.70 -6.81
C GLY A 499 2.00 22.68 -7.58
N ALA A 500 1.12 22.18 -8.45
CA ALA A 500 0.13 23.00 -9.14
C ALA A 500 -0.95 23.54 -8.18
N LEU A 501 -1.45 24.74 -8.43
CA LEU A 501 -2.54 25.33 -7.64
C LEU A 501 -3.80 24.44 -7.73
N SER A 502 -4.43 24.22 -6.58
CA SER A 502 -5.57 23.33 -6.46
C SER A 502 -6.79 23.91 -7.17
N THR A 503 -7.43 23.11 -8.01
CA THR A 503 -8.75 23.40 -8.56
C THR A 503 -9.83 22.62 -7.81
N LYS A 504 -9.66 22.24 -6.54
CA LYS A 504 -10.72 21.57 -5.76
C LYS A 504 -11.90 22.53 -5.54
N GLU A 505 -13.11 21.99 -5.37
CA GLU A 505 -14.33 22.77 -5.14
C GLU A 505 -14.16 23.79 -3.99
N SER A 506 -13.69 23.34 -2.83
CA SER A 506 -13.42 24.19 -1.67
C SER A 506 -12.40 25.31 -1.93
N GLU A 507 -11.55 25.15 -2.93
CA GLU A 507 -10.53 26.14 -3.29
C GLU A 507 -11.02 27.08 -4.39
N LEU A 508 -11.88 26.61 -5.31
CA LEU A 508 -12.56 27.44 -6.29
C LEU A 508 -13.60 28.36 -5.62
N GLU A 509 -14.30 27.89 -4.59
CA GLU A 509 -15.30 28.70 -3.86
C GLU A 509 -14.69 29.99 -3.28
N LYS A 510 -13.44 29.94 -2.81
CA LYS A 510 -12.71 31.10 -2.26
C LYS A 510 -12.49 32.22 -3.28
N MET A 511 -12.55 31.91 -4.57
CA MET A 511 -12.36 32.86 -5.66
C MET A 511 -13.62 33.07 -6.50
N ARG A 512 -14.79 32.63 -6.01
CA ARG A 512 -16.06 32.73 -6.72
C ARG A 512 -16.38 34.17 -7.15
N GLU A 513 -16.10 35.14 -6.29
CA GLU A 513 -16.32 36.56 -6.54
C GLU A 513 -15.27 37.19 -7.47
N LEU A 514 -14.15 36.52 -7.76
CA LEU A 514 -13.09 37.09 -8.59
C LEU A 514 -13.44 37.06 -10.08
N HIS A 515 -14.21 36.08 -10.53
CA HIS A 515 -14.60 35.98 -11.94
C HIS A 515 -15.82 35.06 -12.13
N PRO A 516 -16.79 35.43 -12.99
CA PRO A 516 -17.96 34.61 -13.30
C PRO A 516 -17.68 33.17 -13.77
N ILE A 517 -16.47 32.90 -14.29
CA ILE A 517 -16.10 31.59 -14.82
C ILE A 517 -16.07 30.54 -13.71
N ILE A 518 -15.74 30.95 -12.48
CA ILE A 518 -15.66 30.06 -11.32
C ILE A 518 -17.04 29.48 -11.01
N GLY A 519 -18.07 30.31 -10.97
CA GLY A 519 -19.46 29.87 -10.80
C GLY A 519 -19.88 28.87 -11.89
N SER A 520 -19.59 29.18 -13.15
CA SER A 520 -19.89 28.28 -14.27
C SER A 520 -19.16 26.93 -14.18
N ILE A 521 -17.91 26.92 -13.71
CA ILE A 521 -17.13 25.68 -13.50
C ILE A 521 -17.71 24.83 -12.36
N LEU A 522 -18.11 25.45 -11.26
CA LEU A 522 -18.70 24.77 -10.11
C LEU A 522 -20.01 24.07 -10.54
N GLU A 523 -20.88 24.79 -11.24
CA GLU A 523 -22.10 24.21 -11.83
C GLU A 523 -21.77 23.07 -12.81
N TYR A 524 -20.83 23.28 -13.74
CA TYR A 524 -20.42 22.24 -14.69
C TYR A 524 -19.99 20.95 -13.97
N ARG A 525 -19.23 21.07 -12.88
CA ARG A 525 -18.76 19.91 -12.12
C ARG A 525 -19.86 19.22 -11.34
N GLU A 526 -20.83 19.96 -10.81
CA GLU A 526 -22.00 19.37 -10.20
C GLU A 526 -22.76 18.51 -11.23
N PHE A 527 -23.06 19.06 -12.41
CA PHE A 527 -23.70 18.33 -13.50
C PHE A 527 -22.88 17.11 -13.96
N ALA A 528 -21.58 17.29 -14.19
CA ALA A 528 -20.70 16.22 -14.64
C ALA A 528 -20.62 15.07 -13.61
N LYS A 529 -20.57 15.40 -12.31
CA LYS A 529 -20.59 14.41 -11.23
C LYS A 529 -21.92 13.66 -11.20
N LEU A 530 -23.05 14.36 -11.32
CA LEU A 530 -24.36 13.74 -11.35
C LEU A 530 -24.53 12.78 -12.55
N LEU A 531 -24.07 13.21 -13.72
CA LEU A 531 -24.06 12.38 -14.94
C LEU A 531 -23.22 11.12 -14.78
N THR A 532 -21.92 11.30 -14.53
CA THR A 532 -20.94 10.20 -14.54
C THR A 532 -21.09 9.26 -13.35
N THR A 533 -21.53 9.75 -12.19
CA THR A 533 -21.63 8.93 -10.99
C THR A 533 -22.98 8.21 -10.88
N TYR A 534 -24.07 8.84 -11.36
CA TYR A 534 -25.42 8.35 -11.13
C TYR A 534 -26.20 8.11 -12.42
N ILE A 535 -26.43 9.15 -13.23
CA ILE A 535 -27.41 9.10 -14.32
C ILE A 535 -26.99 8.14 -15.44
N ASP A 536 -25.72 8.13 -15.82
CA ASP A 536 -25.21 7.24 -16.89
C ASP A 536 -24.83 5.86 -16.35
N THR A 537 -24.51 5.77 -15.06
CA THR A 537 -23.97 4.57 -14.43
C THR A 537 -25.07 3.64 -13.89
N ILE A 538 -26.09 4.19 -13.22
CA ILE A 538 -27.18 3.39 -12.60
C ILE A 538 -27.93 2.53 -13.63
N PRO A 539 -28.28 3.02 -14.85
CA PRO A 539 -28.94 2.21 -15.86
C PRO A 539 -28.18 0.94 -16.25
N GLY A 540 -26.85 0.93 -16.14
CA GLY A 540 -26.01 -0.23 -16.41
C GLY A 540 -25.84 -1.18 -15.22
N MET A 541 -26.37 -0.83 -14.04
CA MET A 541 -26.28 -1.60 -12.80
C MET A 541 -27.60 -2.23 -12.37
N VAL A 542 -28.68 -2.00 -13.11
CA VAL A 542 -29.98 -2.63 -12.84
C VAL A 542 -29.98 -4.08 -13.32
N ASP A 543 -30.67 -4.94 -12.58
CA ASP A 543 -30.89 -6.33 -12.97
C ASP A 543 -31.94 -6.45 -14.11
N GLU A 544 -32.21 -7.68 -14.54
CA GLU A 544 -33.21 -7.99 -15.56
C GLU A 544 -34.64 -7.55 -15.17
N THR A 545 -34.89 -7.38 -13.86
CA THR A 545 -36.18 -6.91 -13.33
C THR A 545 -36.27 -5.39 -13.20
N GLY A 546 -35.21 -4.67 -13.60
CA GLY A 546 -35.13 -3.21 -13.51
C GLY A 546 -34.84 -2.69 -12.10
N ARG A 547 -34.21 -3.51 -11.24
CA ARG A 547 -33.92 -3.20 -9.85
C ARG A 547 -32.44 -2.99 -9.62
N LEU A 548 -32.12 -1.97 -8.83
CA LEU A 548 -30.77 -1.63 -8.39
C LEU A 548 -30.48 -2.26 -7.02
N HIS A 549 -29.40 -3.03 -6.94
CA HIS A 549 -28.99 -3.75 -5.74
C HIS A 549 -27.74 -3.12 -5.14
N ALA A 550 -27.92 -2.09 -4.30
CA ALA A 550 -26.81 -1.52 -3.55
C ALA A 550 -26.43 -2.42 -2.37
N ASN A 551 -25.14 -2.51 -2.07
CA ASN A 551 -24.66 -3.21 -0.89
C ASN A 551 -24.65 -2.25 0.30
N PHE A 552 -25.62 -2.39 1.20
CA PHE A 552 -25.60 -1.70 2.49
C PHE A 552 -24.66 -2.42 3.46
N LEU A 553 -23.69 -1.67 3.99
CA LEU A 553 -22.65 -2.17 4.89
C LEU A 553 -22.94 -1.71 6.31
N GLN A 554 -23.44 -2.62 7.14
CA GLN A 554 -23.77 -2.35 8.54
C GLN A 554 -22.52 -1.93 9.34
N ALA A 555 -21.40 -2.63 9.14
CA ALA A 555 -20.09 -2.31 9.73
C ALA A 555 -19.26 -1.35 8.85
N GLY A 556 -19.88 -0.56 7.96
CA GLY A 556 -19.17 0.19 6.93
C GLY A 556 -18.46 1.47 7.40
N THR A 557 -18.83 2.02 8.56
CA THR A 557 -18.22 3.26 9.08
C THR A 557 -17.86 3.13 10.56
N THR A 558 -16.88 3.89 11.00
CA THR A 558 -16.49 3.96 12.43
C THR A 558 -17.56 4.62 13.30
N THR A 559 -18.39 5.48 12.70
CA THR A 559 -19.44 6.26 13.37
C THR A 559 -20.70 5.48 13.71
N GLY A 560 -20.83 4.23 13.25
CA GLY A 560 -22.05 3.43 13.38
C GLY A 560 -23.13 3.73 12.34
N ARG A 561 -22.89 4.66 11.42
CA ARG A 561 -23.74 4.81 10.23
C ARG A 561 -23.49 3.65 9.27
N MET A 562 -24.54 3.17 8.63
CA MET A 562 -24.39 2.24 7.50
C MET A 562 -23.58 2.91 6.40
N GLY A 563 -22.75 2.14 5.69
CA GLY A 563 -22.18 2.54 4.39
C GLY A 563 -23.02 2.01 3.23
N SER A 564 -22.77 2.51 2.02
CA SER A 564 -23.32 1.90 0.79
C SER A 564 -22.26 1.85 -0.30
N GLU A 565 -22.21 0.74 -1.03
CA GLU A 565 -21.34 0.58 -2.20
C GLU A 565 -22.06 -0.13 -3.35
N LYS A 566 -21.51 0.02 -4.56
CA LYS A 566 -21.97 -0.65 -5.79
C LYS A 566 -23.48 -0.48 -6.09
N PRO A 567 -24.00 0.76 -6.23
CA PRO A 567 -23.34 2.06 -6.14
C PRO A 567 -23.47 2.70 -4.74
N ASN A 568 -22.65 3.73 -4.47
CA ASN A 568 -22.78 4.50 -3.23
C ASN A 568 -23.95 5.49 -3.33
N LEU A 569 -25.09 5.09 -2.78
CA LEU A 569 -26.34 5.85 -2.80
C LEU A 569 -26.35 7.01 -1.79
N GLN A 570 -25.50 6.96 -0.76
CA GLN A 570 -25.46 7.99 0.29
C GLN A 570 -24.84 9.31 -0.16
N ASN A 571 -24.11 9.29 -1.27
CA ASN A 571 -23.47 10.48 -1.83
C ASN A 571 -24.34 11.23 -2.84
N ILE A 572 -25.57 10.76 -3.11
CA ILE A 572 -26.50 11.46 -4.01
C ILE A 572 -26.88 12.81 -3.36
N PRO A 573 -26.63 13.96 -4.01
CA PRO A 573 -26.94 15.26 -3.44
C PRO A 573 -28.41 15.38 -3.03
N ASN A 574 -28.65 15.77 -1.79
CA ASN A 574 -29.98 15.80 -1.17
C ASN A 574 -30.64 17.19 -1.18
N HIS A 575 -29.85 18.27 -1.29
CA HIS A 575 -30.33 19.64 -1.17
C HIS A 575 -30.51 20.39 -2.50
N THR A 576 -30.07 19.82 -3.62
CA THR A 576 -30.17 20.48 -4.94
C THR A 576 -31.36 19.93 -5.73
N GLU A 577 -32.04 20.80 -6.48
CA GLU A 577 -33.16 20.40 -7.37
C GLU A 577 -32.70 19.34 -8.39
N LEU A 578 -31.44 19.42 -8.83
CA LEU A 578 -30.83 18.43 -9.71
C LEU A 578 -30.76 17.03 -9.06
N GLY A 579 -30.29 16.97 -7.80
CA GLY A 579 -30.24 15.72 -7.04
C GLY A 579 -31.63 15.18 -6.65
N LYS A 580 -32.63 16.06 -6.50
CA LYS A 580 -34.04 15.65 -6.31
C LYS A 580 -34.58 14.93 -7.54
N ARG A 581 -34.30 15.44 -8.74
CA ARG A 581 -34.74 14.82 -10.01
C ARG A 581 -34.14 13.43 -10.27
N ILE A 582 -33.07 13.04 -9.58
CA ILE A 582 -32.51 11.68 -9.67
C ILE A 582 -33.21 10.74 -8.68
N ARG A 583 -33.70 11.27 -7.55
CA ARG A 583 -34.34 10.49 -6.48
C ARG A 583 -35.84 10.30 -6.68
N HIS A 584 -36.49 11.23 -7.36
CA HIS A 584 -37.92 11.26 -7.69
C HIS A 584 -38.09 11.09 -9.19
#